data_AF-N8WN07-F1
#
_entry.id   AF-N8WN07-F1
#
_cell.length_a   1.000
_cell.length_b   1.000
_cell.length_c   1.000
_cell.angle_alpha   90.00
_cell.angle_beta   90.00
_cell.angle_gamma   90.00
#
_symmetry.space_group_name_H-M   'P 1'
#
loop_
_entity.id
_entity.type
_entity.pdbx_description
1 polymer ?
#
loop_
_entity_poly.entity_id
_entity_poly.type
_entity_poly.pdbx_seq_one_letter_code
_entity_poly.pdbx_strand_id
1 'polypeptide(L)'
;MNSWVVNIIIITILWIVIYGLFRISVDYFEKKRICKVNAQEEQRRAGIQAILKNKPFVLDQAAIQIAAEEFMQALTKWKDRDSIRKLFVETRDSWTEEELDSVVQYESNYIDPIIKVYQPVYDVAIQGGVDQPFAFSSYIHSFFTGFYWSEVDYPEINKPLDKLSELMRGGLSHEEFWETEYYKKHLLPKKVQERIAELKKEGKY
;
A
#
# COMPACT_ATOMS: atom_id res chain seq x y z
N MET A 1 14.77 67.84 -14.32
CA MET A 1 14.40 66.52 -13.78
C MET A 1 15.19 66.30 -12.50
N ASN A 2 14.54 66.11 -11.35
CA ASN A 2 15.25 65.98 -10.06
C ASN A 2 16.09 64.69 -10.05
N SER A 3 17.39 64.83 -9.75
CA SER A 3 18.39 63.74 -9.68
C SER A 3 17.91 62.52 -8.87
N TRP A 4 17.10 62.75 -7.86
CA TRP A 4 16.53 61.69 -7.01
C TRP A 4 15.57 60.75 -7.75
N VAL A 5 14.75 61.26 -8.67
CA VAL A 5 13.80 60.46 -9.46
C VAL A 5 14.56 59.53 -10.42
N VAL A 6 15.64 60.03 -11.03
CA VAL A 6 16.49 59.25 -11.93
C VAL A 6 17.19 58.11 -11.18
N ASN A 7 17.70 58.37 -9.96
CA ASN A 7 18.33 57.34 -9.14
C ASN A 7 17.36 56.22 -8.73
N ILE A 8 16.10 56.55 -8.39
CA ILE A 8 15.09 55.53 -8.04
C ILE A 8 14.79 54.63 -9.25
N ILE A 9 14.64 55.21 -10.44
CA ILE A 9 14.42 54.45 -11.68
C ILE A 9 15.60 53.50 -11.94
N ILE A 10 16.83 53.99 -11.82
CA ILE A 10 18.05 53.18 -12.01
C ILE A 10 18.11 52.02 -11.00
N ILE A 11 17.87 52.30 -9.71
CA ILE A 11 17.88 51.29 -8.64
C ILE A 11 16.80 50.23 -8.90
N THR A 12 15.62 50.64 -9.35
CA THR A 12 14.49 49.73 -9.63
C THR A 12 14.82 48.81 -10.81
N ILE A 13 15.38 49.35 -11.89
CA ILE A 13 15.82 48.56 -13.05
C ILE A 13 16.92 47.57 -12.63
N LEU A 14 17.91 48.01 -11.85
CA LEU A 14 18.96 47.15 -11.30
C LEU A 14 18.39 46.00 -10.46
N TRP A 15 17.43 46.28 -9.59
CA TRP A 15 16.74 45.25 -8.80
C TRP A 15 16.00 44.24 -9.67
N ILE A 16 15.28 44.68 -10.71
CA ILE A 16 14.58 43.79 -11.64
C ILE A 16 15.58 42.87 -12.36
N VAL A 17 16.70 43.41 -12.84
CA VAL A 17 17.73 42.64 -13.54
C VAL A 17 18.40 41.63 -12.60
N ILE A 18 18.80 42.06 -11.40
CA ILE A 18 19.42 41.19 -10.39
C ILE A 18 18.46 40.07 -9.98
N TYR A 19 17.18 40.40 -9.74
CA TYR A 19 16.17 39.41 -9.38
C TYR A 19 15.91 38.42 -10.53
N GLY A 20 15.87 38.90 -11.78
CA GLY A 20 15.74 38.06 -12.97
C GLY A 20 16.90 37.07 -13.11
N LEU A 21 18.14 37.54 -12.94
CA LEU A 21 19.33 36.69 -12.97
C LEU A 21 19.37 35.69 -11.82
N PHE A 22 18.93 36.09 -10.62
CA PHE A 22 18.80 35.21 -9.48
C PHE A 22 17.81 34.08 -9.74
N ARG A 23 16.61 34.39 -10.27
CA ARG A 23 15.60 33.38 -10.64
C ARG A 23 16.11 32.39 -11.68
N ILE A 24 16.77 32.86 -12.73
CA ILE A 24 17.37 32.00 -13.77
C ILE A 24 18.42 31.06 -13.15
N SER A 25 19.24 31.57 -12.23
CA SER A 25 20.26 30.78 -11.55
C SER A 25 19.65 29.70 -10.67
N VAL A 26 18.62 30.03 -9.89
CA VAL A 26 17.87 29.08 -9.04
C VAL A 26 17.27 27.96 -9.90
N ASP A 27 16.55 28.32 -10.98
CA ASP A 27 15.94 27.34 -11.88
C ASP A 27 16.99 26.43 -12.54
N TYR A 28 18.15 26.97 -12.91
CA TYR A 28 19.25 26.20 -13.46
C TYR A 28 19.82 25.19 -12.45
N PHE A 29 20.09 25.62 -11.22
CA PHE A 29 20.61 24.73 -10.18
C PHE A 29 19.59 23.66 -9.78
N GLU A 30 18.31 24.02 -9.72
CA GLU A 30 17.24 23.07 -9.45
C GLU A 30 17.14 22.01 -10.55
N LYS A 31 17.10 22.41 -11.83
CA LYS A 31 17.12 21.49 -12.97
C LYS A 31 18.35 20.59 -12.95
N LYS A 32 19.54 21.16 -12.71
CA LYS A 32 20.80 20.41 -12.64
C LYS A 32 20.78 19.38 -11.51
N ARG A 33 20.22 19.73 -10.35
CA ARG A 33 20.04 18.81 -9.22
C ARG A 33 19.08 17.68 -9.59
N ILE A 34 17.94 17.99 -10.20
CA ILE A 34 16.95 17.00 -10.65
C ILE A 34 17.58 16.04 -11.67
N CYS A 35 18.30 16.55 -12.67
CA CYS A 35 18.99 15.71 -13.65
C CYS A 35 20.00 14.76 -12.99
N LYS A 36 20.78 15.24 -12.01
CA LYS A 36 21.75 14.41 -11.29
C LYS A 36 21.06 13.30 -10.47
N VAL A 37 19.99 13.65 -9.76
CA VAL A 37 19.19 12.68 -8.98
C VAL A 37 18.57 11.65 -9.92
N ASN A 38 17.98 12.07 -11.04
CA ASN A 38 17.38 11.16 -12.02
C ASN A 38 18.42 10.21 -12.62
N ALA A 39 19.61 10.70 -12.96
CA ALA A 39 20.69 9.85 -13.49
C ALA A 39 21.18 8.82 -12.45
N GLN A 40 21.29 9.23 -11.18
CA GLN A 40 21.64 8.31 -10.09
C GLN A 40 20.55 7.24 -9.88
N GLU A 41 19.28 7.64 -9.97
CA GLU A 41 18.15 6.74 -9.83
C GLU A 41 18.06 5.75 -11.01
N GLU A 42 18.33 6.20 -12.22
CA GLU A 42 18.40 5.36 -13.41
C GLU A 42 19.54 4.33 -13.30
N GLN A 43 20.69 4.74 -12.78
CA GLN A 43 21.80 3.83 -12.48
C GLN A 43 21.41 2.81 -11.38
N ARG A 44 20.72 3.24 -10.33
CA ARG A 44 20.21 2.35 -9.26
C ARG A 44 19.25 1.29 -9.84
N ARG A 45 18.29 1.71 -10.67
CA ARG A 45 17.33 0.82 -11.34
C ARG A 45 18.02 -0.16 -12.28
N ALA A 46 18.99 0.29 -13.07
CA ALA A 46 19.78 -0.58 -13.93
C ALA A 46 20.55 -1.64 -13.11
N GLY A 47 21.10 -1.25 -11.96
CA GLY A 47 21.73 -2.18 -11.02
C GLY A 47 20.76 -3.24 -10.49
N ILE A 48 19.56 -2.84 -10.06
CA ILE A 48 18.52 -3.77 -9.58
C ILE A 48 18.07 -4.72 -10.71
N GLN A 49 17.85 -4.22 -11.92
CA GLN A 49 17.46 -5.07 -13.06
C GLN A 49 18.53 -6.11 -13.40
N ALA A 50 19.81 -5.76 -13.27
CA ALA A 50 20.90 -6.72 -13.44
C ALA A 50 20.88 -7.83 -12.37
N ILE A 51 20.55 -7.49 -11.12
CA ILE A 51 20.37 -8.47 -10.03
C ILE A 51 19.17 -9.38 -10.33
N LEU A 52 18.03 -8.80 -10.69
CA LEU A 52 16.78 -9.53 -10.96
C LEU A 52 16.92 -10.56 -12.07
N LYS A 53 17.77 -10.31 -13.09
CA LYS A 53 17.97 -11.22 -14.22
C LYS A 53 18.38 -12.64 -13.80
N ASN A 54 19.09 -12.78 -12.68
CA ASN A 54 19.64 -14.04 -12.21
C ASN A 54 19.09 -14.49 -10.85
N LYS A 55 18.22 -13.69 -10.21
CA LYS A 55 17.67 -14.00 -8.88
C LYS A 55 16.39 -14.82 -9.03
N PRO A 56 16.36 -16.07 -8.55
CA PRO A 56 15.13 -16.85 -8.58
C PRO A 56 14.11 -16.28 -7.58
N PHE A 57 12.83 -16.37 -7.91
CA PHE A 57 11.77 -16.12 -6.95
C PHE A 57 11.63 -17.33 -6.02
N VAL A 58 11.67 -17.08 -4.72
CA VAL A 58 11.55 -18.10 -3.68
C VAL A 58 10.26 -17.86 -2.92
N LEU A 59 9.25 -18.69 -3.20
CA LEU A 59 7.96 -18.67 -2.51
C LEU A 59 7.91 -19.81 -1.50
N ASP A 60 8.15 -19.49 -0.23
CA ASP A 60 8.00 -20.43 0.87
C ASP A 60 6.52 -20.68 1.14
N GLN A 61 5.98 -21.76 0.54
CA GLN A 61 4.56 -22.09 0.63
C GLN A 61 4.11 -22.30 2.08
N ALA A 62 4.95 -22.89 2.93
CA ALA A 62 4.61 -23.16 4.32
C ALA A 62 4.52 -21.84 5.11
N ALA A 63 5.50 -20.95 4.93
CA ALA A 63 5.47 -19.63 5.56
C ALA A 63 4.29 -18.79 5.04
N ILE A 64 3.99 -18.85 3.75
CA ILE A 64 2.85 -18.16 3.13
C ILE A 64 1.54 -18.67 3.71
N GLN A 65 1.36 -19.98 3.84
CA GLN A 65 0.16 -20.57 4.44
C GLN A 65 -0.02 -20.08 5.89
N ILE A 66 1.03 -20.17 6.72
CA ILE A 66 0.96 -19.73 8.12
C ILE A 66 0.61 -18.24 8.21
N ALA A 67 1.29 -17.39 7.43
CA ALA A 67 1.01 -15.96 7.42
C ALA A 67 -0.39 -15.63 6.89
N ALA A 68 -0.93 -16.44 5.97
CA ALA A 68 -2.29 -16.31 5.47
C ALA A 68 -3.34 -16.65 6.54
N GLU A 69 -3.12 -17.73 7.29
CA GLU A 69 -3.94 -18.10 8.44
C GLU A 69 -3.89 -17.02 9.54
N GLU A 70 -2.69 -16.50 9.86
CA GLU A 70 -2.51 -15.40 10.82
C GLU A 70 -3.29 -14.14 10.39
N PHE A 71 -3.24 -13.77 9.11
CA PHE A 71 -3.94 -12.60 8.61
C PHE A 71 -5.47 -12.78 8.62
N MET A 72 -5.98 -13.94 8.18
CA MET A 72 -7.41 -14.25 8.28
C MET A 72 -7.88 -14.25 9.74
N GLN A 73 -7.07 -14.81 10.64
CA GLN A 73 -7.37 -14.81 12.07
C GLN A 73 -7.38 -13.39 12.65
N ALA A 74 -6.46 -12.52 12.24
CA ALA A 74 -6.46 -11.12 12.67
C ALA A 74 -7.72 -10.37 12.21
N LEU A 75 -8.11 -10.52 10.93
CA LEU A 75 -9.33 -9.92 10.40
C LEU A 75 -10.56 -10.39 11.17
N THR A 76 -10.71 -11.71 11.36
CA THR A 76 -11.87 -12.29 12.06
C THR A 76 -11.94 -11.96 13.54
N LYS A 77 -10.80 -11.71 14.22
CA LYS A 77 -10.76 -11.37 15.65
C LYS A 77 -10.89 -9.89 15.95
N TRP A 78 -10.39 -9.01 15.07
CA TRP A 78 -10.26 -7.58 15.36
C TRP A 78 -11.58 -6.92 15.81
N LYS A 79 -12.66 -7.26 15.10
CA LYS A 79 -14.02 -6.80 15.39
C LYS A 79 -14.93 -7.99 15.64
N ASP A 80 -14.43 -8.99 16.38
CA ASP A 80 -15.30 -10.09 16.79
C ASP A 80 -16.33 -9.63 17.82
N ARG A 81 -17.43 -10.37 17.88
CA ARG A 81 -18.58 -10.04 18.73
C ARG A 81 -18.17 -9.83 20.19
N ASP A 82 -17.30 -10.68 20.71
CA ASP A 82 -16.91 -10.65 22.11
C ASP A 82 -16.02 -9.45 22.44
N SER A 83 -15.07 -9.09 21.55
CA SER A 83 -14.20 -7.93 21.73
C SER A 83 -14.97 -6.62 21.63
N ILE A 84 -15.88 -6.49 20.67
CA ILE A 84 -16.76 -5.33 20.53
C ILE A 84 -17.64 -5.22 21.78
N ARG A 85 -18.32 -6.31 22.17
CA ARG A 85 -19.19 -6.30 23.34
C ARG A 85 -18.43 -5.91 24.60
N LYS A 86 -17.22 -6.46 24.81
CA LYS A 86 -16.39 -6.10 25.97
C LYS A 86 -16.06 -4.60 25.99
N LEU A 87 -15.63 -4.03 24.87
CA LEU A 87 -15.29 -2.61 24.77
C LEU A 87 -16.48 -1.69 25.06
N PHE A 88 -17.66 -2.03 24.54
CA PHE A 88 -18.86 -1.20 24.68
C PHE A 88 -19.55 -1.39 26.04
N VAL A 89 -19.53 -2.60 26.60
CA VAL A 89 -20.02 -2.83 27.97
C VAL A 89 -19.16 -2.10 29.00
N GLU A 90 -17.82 -2.09 28.84
CA GLU A 90 -16.91 -1.37 29.76
C GLU A 90 -17.08 0.16 29.71
N THR A 91 -17.70 0.70 28.65
CA THR A 91 -17.85 2.15 28.45
C THR A 91 -19.29 2.64 28.56
N ARG A 92 -20.29 1.75 28.48
CA ARG A 92 -21.73 2.10 28.50
C ARG A 92 -22.58 0.99 29.13
N ASP A 93 -22.58 0.92 30.46
CA ASP A 93 -23.33 -0.04 31.28
C ASP A 93 -24.87 -0.07 31.03
N SER A 94 -25.43 0.93 30.36
CA SER A 94 -26.88 1.07 30.14
C SER A 94 -27.38 0.52 28.81
N TRP A 95 -26.51 -0.06 27.98
CA TRP A 95 -26.89 -0.57 26.65
C TRP A 95 -27.60 -1.90 26.74
N THR A 96 -28.68 -2.04 25.97
CA THR A 96 -29.43 -3.28 25.80
C THR A 96 -28.69 -4.25 24.88
N GLU A 97 -29.08 -5.53 24.94
CA GLU A 97 -28.56 -6.57 24.06
C GLU A 97 -28.79 -6.26 22.57
N GLU A 98 -29.94 -5.67 22.21
CA GLU A 98 -30.24 -5.26 20.83
C GLU A 98 -29.32 -4.13 20.35
N GLU A 99 -29.03 -3.15 21.22
CA GLU A 99 -28.09 -2.06 20.89
C GLU A 99 -26.67 -2.60 20.70
N LEU A 100 -26.22 -3.52 21.57
CA LEU A 100 -24.92 -4.18 21.44
C LEU A 100 -24.81 -4.98 20.14
N ASP A 101 -25.84 -5.77 19.79
CA ASP A 101 -25.84 -6.54 18.55
C ASP A 101 -25.89 -5.63 17.31
N SER A 102 -26.56 -4.47 17.39
CA SER A 102 -26.57 -3.49 16.30
C SER A 102 -25.17 -2.90 16.03
N VAL A 103 -24.39 -2.66 17.09
CA VAL A 103 -23.02 -2.16 16.96
C VAL A 103 -22.08 -3.25 16.50
N VAL A 104 -22.23 -4.49 16.97
CA VAL A 104 -21.48 -5.63 16.44
C VAL A 104 -21.70 -5.76 14.93
N GLN A 105 -22.94 -5.66 14.47
CA GLN A 105 -23.26 -5.71 13.05
C GLN A 105 -22.64 -4.52 12.28
N TYR A 106 -22.75 -3.30 12.83
CA TYR A 106 -22.17 -2.10 12.22
C TYR A 106 -20.64 -2.20 12.07
N GLU A 107 -19.96 -2.62 13.13
CA GLU A 107 -18.51 -2.78 13.16
C GLU A 107 -18.03 -3.91 12.24
N SER A 108 -18.75 -5.04 12.20
CA SER A 108 -18.43 -6.17 11.33
C SER A 108 -18.52 -5.82 9.84
N ASN A 109 -19.43 -4.92 9.46
CA ASN A 109 -19.59 -4.45 8.07
C ASN A 109 -18.32 -3.77 7.51
N TYR A 110 -17.37 -3.36 8.36
CA TYR A 110 -16.10 -2.79 7.92
C TYR A 110 -15.07 -3.85 7.54
N ILE A 111 -15.15 -5.04 8.14
CA ILE A 111 -14.17 -6.12 7.95
C ILE A 111 -14.64 -7.13 6.91
N ASP A 112 -15.94 -7.41 6.83
CA ASP A 112 -16.50 -8.35 5.86
C ASP A 112 -16.07 -8.07 4.41
N PRO A 113 -16.04 -6.81 3.92
CA PRO A 113 -15.53 -6.50 2.59
C PRO A 113 -14.06 -6.91 2.42
N ILE A 114 -13.22 -6.66 3.43
CA ILE A 114 -11.78 -6.97 3.40
C ILE A 114 -11.59 -8.49 3.34
N ILE A 115 -12.30 -9.24 4.18
CA ILE A 115 -12.31 -10.71 4.17
C ILE A 115 -12.74 -11.21 2.79
N LYS A 116 -13.81 -10.65 2.21
CA LYS A 116 -14.32 -11.04 0.89
C LYS A 116 -13.27 -10.86 -0.22
N VAL A 117 -12.56 -9.73 -0.23
CA VAL A 117 -11.48 -9.48 -1.21
C VAL A 117 -10.28 -10.39 -0.96
N TYR A 118 -9.96 -10.67 0.30
CA TYR A 118 -8.84 -11.53 0.68
C TYR A 118 -9.10 -13.02 0.42
N GLN A 119 -10.35 -13.47 0.54
CA GLN A 119 -10.77 -14.88 0.43
C GLN A 119 -10.13 -15.66 -0.73
N PRO A 120 -10.11 -15.18 -2.00
CA PRO A 120 -9.47 -15.92 -3.08
C PRO A 120 -7.96 -16.10 -2.90
N VAL A 121 -7.27 -15.13 -2.29
CA VAL A 121 -5.84 -15.23 -1.99
C VAL A 121 -5.63 -16.23 -0.85
N TYR A 122 -6.46 -16.15 0.19
CA TYR A 122 -6.44 -17.09 1.31
C TYR A 122 -6.63 -18.53 0.85
N ASP A 123 -7.69 -18.81 0.07
CA ASP A 123 -8.00 -20.15 -0.45
C ASP A 123 -6.83 -20.75 -1.24
N VAL A 124 -6.14 -19.94 -2.04
CA VAL A 124 -4.97 -20.37 -2.81
C VAL A 124 -3.76 -20.57 -1.92
N ALA A 125 -3.53 -19.71 -0.93
CA ALA A 125 -2.40 -19.80 0.00
C ALA A 125 -2.47 -21.06 0.87
N ILE A 126 -3.63 -21.37 1.45
CA ILE A 126 -3.80 -22.57 2.29
C ILE A 126 -3.68 -23.89 1.51
N GLN A 127 -3.85 -23.85 0.19
CA GLN A 127 -3.65 -25.00 -0.69
C GLN A 127 -2.21 -25.12 -1.21
N GLY A 128 -1.29 -24.24 -0.78
CA GLY A 128 0.08 -24.17 -1.32
C GLY A 128 0.11 -23.80 -2.81
N GLY A 129 -0.85 -23.00 -3.25
CA GLY A 129 -1.11 -22.70 -4.65
C GLY A 129 -0.43 -21.44 -5.19
N VAL A 130 0.29 -20.68 -4.37
CA VAL A 130 0.89 -19.41 -4.78
C VAL A 130 2.13 -19.69 -5.61
N ASP A 131 2.01 -19.56 -6.93
CA ASP A 131 3.04 -19.95 -7.89
C ASP A 131 3.89 -18.78 -8.42
N GLN A 132 3.50 -17.53 -8.11
CA GLN A 132 4.12 -16.32 -8.64
C GLN A 132 4.19 -15.20 -7.57
N PRO A 133 5.23 -14.36 -7.61
CA PRO A 133 5.29 -13.16 -6.79
C PRO A 133 4.11 -12.23 -7.06
N PHE A 134 3.69 -11.52 -6.02
CA PHE A 134 2.46 -10.76 -6.05
C PHE A 134 2.50 -9.56 -5.10
N ALA A 135 2.00 -8.42 -5.58
CA ALA A 135 1.88 -7.18 -4.83
C ALA A 135 0.66 -7.23 -3.90
N PHE A 136 0.68 -8.10 -2.88
CA PHE A 136 -0.51 -8.41 -2.07
C PHE A 136 -1.13 -7.18 -1.39
N SER A 137 -0.33 -6.36 -0.69
CA SER A 137 -0.83 -5.12 -0.07
C SER A 137 -1.43 -4.16 -1.10
N SER A 138 -0.80 -4.02 -2.27
CA SER A 138 -1.32 -3.19 -3.36
C SER A 138 -2.65 -3.72 -3.92
N TYR A 139 -2.82 -5.04 -3.97
CA TYR A 139 -4.09 -5.66 -4.35
C TYR A 139 -5.20 -5.31 -3.36
N ILE A 140 -4.99 -5.51 -2.06
CA ILE A 140 -5.99 -5.13 -1.04
C ILE A 140 -6.31 -3.62 -1.13
N HIS A 141 -5.27 -2.77 -1.23
CA HIS A 141 -5.42 -1.33 -1.35
C HIS A 141 -6.17 -0.89 -2.62
N SER A 142 -6.17 -1.70 -3.70
CA SER A 142 -6.93 -1.39 -4.91
C SER A 142 -8.45 -1.48 -4.72
N PHE A 143 -8.92 -2.22 -3.71
CA PHE A 143 -10.34 -2.32 -3.36
C PHE A 143 -10.77 -1.36 -2.25
N PHE A 144 -9.83 -1.00 -1.38
CA PHE A 144 -10.11 -0.17 -0.21
C PHE A 144 -9.22 1.08 -0.23
N THR A 145 -9.84 2.23 -0.47
CA THR A 145 -9.19 3.54 -0.31
C THR A 145 -9.85 4.33 0.81
N GLY A 146 -9.10 5.22 1.48
CA GLY A 146 -9.63 6.07 2.55
C GLY A 146 -10.01 5.29 3.81
N PHE A 147 -11.24 5.47 4.29
CA PHE A 147 -11.71 4.96 5.59
C PHE A 147 -11.60 3.43 5.75
N TYR A 148 -11.80 2.65 4.68
CA TYR A 148 -11.66 1.19 4.75
C TYR A 148 -10.20 0.73 4.88
N TRP A 149 -9.23 1.56 4.47
CA TRP A 149 -7.81 1.26 4.66
C TRP A 149 -7.37 1.52 6.11
N SER A 150 -7.93 2.53 6.78
CA SER A 150 -7.60 2.77 8.20
C SER A 150 -7.97 1.59 9.13
N GLU A 151 -8.86 0.71 8.69
CA GLU A 151 -9.18 -0.53 9.41
C GLU A 151 -8.07 -1.59 9.34
N VAL A 152 -7.22 -1.56 8.31
CA VAL A 152 -6.07 -2.47 8.23
C VAL A 152 -4.78 -1.85 8.76
N ASP A 153 -4.77 -0.55 9.08
CA ASP A 153 -3.63 0.15 9.68
C ASP A 153 -3.44 -0.19 11.19
N TYR A 154 -4.43 -0.81 11.83
CA TYR A 154 -4.30 -1.27 13.21
C TYR A 154 -3.18 -2.30 13.34
N PRO A 155 -2.24 -2.18 14.30
CA PRO A 155 -1.07 -3.05 14.39
C PRO A 155 -1.38 -4.55 14.40
N GLU A 156 -2.52 -4.94 14.95
CA GLU A 156 -3.03 -6.31 15.04
C GLU A 156 -3.34 -6.91 13.66
N ILE A 157 -3.77 -6.07 12.70
CA ILE A 157 -4.07 -6.46 11.32
C ILE A 157 -2.89 -6.15 10.40
N ASN A 158 -2.25 -4.99 10.56
CA ASN A 158 -1.19 -4.54 9.67
C ASN A 158 0.05 -5.44 9.75
N LYS A 159 0.43 -5.91 10.96
CA LYS A 159 1.60 -6.79 11.11
C LYS A 159 1.48 -8.10 10.31
N PRO A 160 0.38 -8.88 10.44
CA PRO A 160 0.23 -10.09 9.62
C PRO A 160 0.05 -9.76 8.13
N LEU A 161 -0.60 -8.65 7.76
CA LEU A 161 -0.69 -8.17 6.38
C LEU A 161 0.69 -7.89 5.77
N ASP A 162 1.55 -7.17 6.49
CA ASP A 162 2.91 -6.81 6.07
C ASP A 162 3.78 -8.06 5.92
N LYS A 163 3.71 -8.98 6.90
CA LYS A 163 4.43 -10.26 6.86
C LYS A 163 4.02 -11.09 5.64
N LEU A 164 2.71 -11.23 5.40
CA LEU A 164 2.22 -11.96 4.23
C LEU A 164 2.65 -11.26 2.93
N SER A 165 2.57 -9.93 2.88
CA SER A 165 3.00 -9.13 1.73
C SER A 165 4.49 -9.27 1.45
N GLU A 166 5.32 -9.47 2.47
CA GLU A 166 6.75 -9.74 2.31
C GLU A 166 7.01 -11.11 1.69
N LEU A 167 6.37 -12.15 2.22
CA LEU A 167 6.50 -13.50 1.69
C LEU A 167 6.03 -13.60 0.23
N MET A 168 4.94 -12.89 -0.10
CA MET A 168 4.38 -12.82 -1.44
C MET A 168 5.30 -12.13 -2.47
N ARG A 169 6.34 -11.40 -2.04
CA ARG A 169 7.36 -10.84 -2.96
C ARG A 169 8.35 -11.89 -3.46
N GLY A 170 8.29 -13.12 -2.96
CA GLY A 170 9.11 -14.24 -3.46
C GLY A 170 10.61 -14.07 -3.17
N GLY A 171 10.96 -13.62 -1.96
CA GLY A 171 12.36 -13.42 -1.55
C GLY A 171 13.01 -12.13 -2.09
N LEU A 172 12.21 -11.24 -2.67
CA LEU A 172 12.65 -9.91 -3.08
C LEU A 172 12.41 -8.88 -1.98
N SER A 173 13.37 -7.95 -1.85
CA SER A 173 13.15 -6.70 -1.14
C SER A 173 12.08 -5.87 -1.85
N HIS A 174 11.54 -4.88 -1.14
CA HIS A 174 10.53 -3.99 -1.69
C HIS A 174 11.01 -3.25 -2.95
N GLU A 175 12.24 -2.71 -2.91
CA GLU A 175 12.84 -2.00 -4.05
C GLU A 175 13.08 -2.92 -5.26
N GLU A 176 13.54 -4.14 -5.02
CA GLU A 176 13.71 -5.13 -6.09
C GLU A 176 12.36 -5.49 -6.71
N PHE A 177 11.34 -5.72 -5.89
CA PHE A 177 10.02 -6.11 -6.36
C PHE A 177 9.35 -5.02 -7.21
N TRP A 178 9.53 -3.74 -6.86
CA TRP A 178 9.03 -2.62 -7.66
C TRP A 178 9.56 -2.58 -9.09
N GLU A 179 10.77 -3.12 -9.30
CA GLU A 179 11.36 -3.18 -10.63
C GLU A 179 10.89 -4.37 -11.46
N THR A 180 10.13 -5.30 -10.88
CA THR A 180 9.58 -6.47 -11.58
C THR A 180 8.34 -6.14 -12.41
N GLU A 181 8.08 -6.97 -13.42
CA GLU A 181 6.84 -6.90 -14.21
C GLU A 181 5.59 -7.23 -13.37
N TYR A 182 5.72 -8.07 -12.33
CA TYR A 182 4.62 -8.39 -11.42
C TYR A 182 4.06 -7.14 -10.75
N TYR A 183 4.94 -6.26 -10.28
CA TYR A 183 4.54 -4.97 -9.71
C TYR A 183 4.04 -4.00 -10.78
N LYS A 184 4.86 -3.76 -11.83
CA LYS A 184 4.58 -2.73 -12.86
C LYS A 184 3.30 -2.99 -13.65
N LYS A 185 2.96 -4.25 -13.88
CA LYS A 185 1.74 -4.66 -14.61
C LYS A 185 0.60 -5.10 -13.69
N HIS A 186 0.77 -4.98 -12.36
CA HIS A 186 -0.20 -5.42 -11.37
C HIS A 186 -0.69 -6.87 -11.60
N LEU A 187 0.25 -7.79 -11.85
CA LEU A 187 -0.08 -9.17 -12.18
C LEU A 187 -0.59 -9.91 -10.93
N LEU A 188 -1.73 -10.56 -11.07
CA LEU A 188 -2.30 -11.45 -10.06
C LEU A 188 -1.89 -12.90 -10.36
N PRO A 189 -1.52 -13.73 -9.36
CA PRO A 189 -1.23 -15.14 -9.59
C PRO A 189 -2.39 -15.86 -10.29
N LYS A 190 -2.08 -16.77 -11.21
CA LYS A 190 -3.09 -17.39 -12.07
C LYS A 190 -4.17 -18.12 -11.27
N LYS A 191 -3.78 -18.88 -10.25
CA LYS A 191 -4.72 -19.61 -9.39
C LYS A 191 -5.64 -18.67 -8.60
N VAL A 192 -5.17 -17.48 -8.25
CA VAL A 192 -6.02 -16.47 -7.59
C VAL A 192 -7.04 -15.91 -8.58
N GLN A 193 -6.66 -15.67 -9.84
CA GLN A 193 -7.61 -15.27 -10.89
C GLN A 193 -8.68 -16.33 -11.15
N GLU A 194 -8.27 -17.60 -11.23
CA GLU A 194 -9.17 -18.75 -11.38
C GLU A 194 -10.14 -18.82 -10.20
N ARG A 195 -9.63 -18.68 -8.97
CA ARG A 195 -10.45 -18.70 -7.76
C ARG A 195 -11.45 -17.55 -7.69
N ILE A 196 -11.05 -16.34 -8.09
CA ILE A 196 -11.97 -15.20 -8.22
C ILE A 196 -13.09 -15.51 -9.22
N ALA A 197 -12.76 -16.12 -10.36
CA ALA A 197 -13.76 -16.46 -11.37
C ALA A 197 -14.76 -17.52 -10.89
N GLU A 198 -14.32 -18.48 -10.08
CA GLU A 198 -15.19 -19.46 -9.42
C GLU A 198 -16.12 -18.78 -8.41
N LEU A 199 -15.57 -17.98 -7.49
CA LEU A 199 -16.37 -17.30 -6.48
C LEU A 199 -17.41 -16.34 -7.09
N LYS A 200 -17.08 -15.68 -8.21
CA LYS A 200 -18.04 -14.86 -8.97
C LYS A 200 -19.22 -15.67 -9.51
N LYS A 201 -18.97 -16.89 -10.03
CA LYS A 201 -20.03 -17.80 -10.50
C LYS A 201 -20.93 -18.28 -9.35
N GLU A 202 -20.35 -18.42 -8.16
CA GLU A 202 -21.08 -18.79 -6.94
C GLU A 202 -21.83 -17.61 -6.29
N GLY A 203 -21.68 -16.38 -6.79
CA GLY A 203 -22.26 -15.18 -6.17
C GLY A 203 -21.58 -14.75 -4.86
N LYS A 204 -20.37 -15.24 -4.60
CA LYS A 204 -19.60 -15.01 -3.36
C LYS A 204 -18.49 -13.97 -3.51
N TYR A 205 -18.25 -13.45 -4.72
CA TYR A 205 -17.27 -12.41 -5.02
C TYR A 205 -17.87 -11.31 -5.89
#